data_AF-A0A6B3H216-F1
#
_entry.id   AF-A0A6B3H216-F1
#
_cell.length_a   1.000
_cell.length_b   1.000
_cell.length_c   1.000
_cell.angle_alpha   90.00
_cell.angle_beta   90.00
_cell.angle_gamma   90.00
#
_symmetry.space_group_name_H-M   'P 1'
#
loop_
_entity.id
_entity.type
_entity.pdbx_description
1 polymer ?
#
loop_
_entity_poly.entity_id
_entity_poly.type
_entity_poly.pdbx_seq_one_letter_code
_entity_poly.pdbx_strand_id
1 'polypeptide(L)'
;GVGTIDSPEWRIADRETSYLDRAVAARIGLWGNHGYEAVYAQTFQDSEGRQLNGAHSYALRFPEPPPVESFWSVTMYDTPDYYLVDNPAGRYSIGDRTPGLVHADDGSL
;
A
#
# COMPACT_ATOMS: atom_id res chain seq x y z
N GLY A 1 5.79 2.19 -15.49
CA GLY A 1 4.77 2.12 -14.44
C GLY A 1 4.23 0.71 -14.36
N VAL A 2 3.21 0.48 -13.54
CA VAL A 2 2.55 -0.83 -13.30
C VAL A 2 1.67 -1.31 -14.47
N GLY A 3 1.95 -0.80 -15.69
CA GLY A 3 1.10 -0.88 -16.88
C GLY A 3 -0.02 0.18 -16.91
N THR A 4 -0.86 0.12 -17.93
CA THR A 4 -2.10 0.89 -18.15
C THR A 4 -3.20 -0.05 -18.63
N ILE A 5 -4.42 0.46 -18.84
CA ILE A 5 -5.45 -0.24 -19.61
C ILE A 5 -4.84 -0.65 -20.96
N ASP A 6 -5.04 -1.91 -21.35
CA ASP A 6 -4.58 -2.53 -22.60
C ASP A 6 -3.07 -2.75 -22.80
N SER A 7 -2.22 -2.53 -21.78
CA SER A 7 -0.79 -2.79 -21.96
C SER A 7 -0.51 -4.27 -22.28
N PRO A 8 0.42 -4.58 -23.21
CA PRO A 8 0.69 -5.95 -23.64
C PRO A 8 1.02 -6.92 -22.51
N GLU A 9 1.67 -6.45 -21.45
CA GLU A 9 1.99 -7.20 -20.24
C GLU A 9 0.74 -7.74 -19.49
N TRP A 10 -0.43 -7.14 -19.69
CA TRP A 10 -1.70 -7.59 -19.12
C TRP A 10 -2.52 -8.47 -20.08
N ARG A 11 -2.01 -8.76 -21.29
CA ARG A 11 -2.66 -9.61 -22.29
C ARG A 11 -2.07 -11.01 -22.30
N ILE A 12 -2.75 -11.93 -21.62
CA ILE A 12 -2.37 -13.34 -21.59
C ILE A 12 -3.03 -14.07 -22.78
N ALA A 13 -2.28 -14.19 -23.88
CA ALA A 13 -2.78 -14.80 -25.12
C ALA A 13 -3.06 -16.31 -24.97
N ASP A 14 -2.23 -17.01 -24.19
CA ASP A 14 -2.44 -18.43 -23.89
C ASP A 14 -3.63 -18.62 -22.93
N ARG A 15 -4.62 -19.40 -23.37
CA ARG A 15 -5.90 -19.46 -22.67
C ARG A 15 -5.83 -20.29 -21.38
N GLU A 16 -4.99 -21.33 -21.35
CA GLU A 16 -4.80 -22.17 -20.16
C GLU A 16 -4.08 -21.40 -19.06
N THR A 17 -3.00 -20.69 -19.42
CA THR A 17 -2.28 -19.77 -18.53
C THR A 17 -3.23 -18.69 -17.99
N SER A 18 -4.07 -18.10 -18.85
CA SER A 18 -5.07 -17.11 -18.44
C SER A 18 -6.09 -17.65 -17.42
N TYR A 19 -6.44 -18.94 -17.45
CA TYR A 19 -7.30 -19.52 -16.43
C TYR A 19 -6.58 -19.67 -15.09
N LEU A 20 -5.33 -20.16 -15.11
CA LEU A 20 -4.52 -20.34 -13.90
C LEU A 20 -4.23 -19.01 -13.20
N ASP A 21 -3.79 -17.99 -13.94
CA ASP A 21 -3.46 -16.68 -13.38
C ASP A 21 -4.67 -16.02 -12.74
N ARG A 22 -5.85 -16.09 -13.39
CA ARG A 22 -7.09 -15.57 -12.82
C ARG A 22 -7.56 -16.37 -11.60
N ALA A 23 -7.37 -17.69 -11.58
CA ALA A 23 -7.70 -18.50 -10.41
C ALA A 23 -6.79 -18.17 -9.22
N VAL A 24 -5.49 -17.98 -9.45
CA VAL A 24 -4.54 -17.54 -8.43
C VAL A 24 -4.88 -16.14 -7.92
N ALA A 25 -5.15 -15.19 -8.83
CA ALA A 25 -5.55 -13.84 -8.47
C ALA A 25 -6.85 -13.83 -7.63
N ALA A 26 -7.87 -14.57 -8.05
CA ALA A 26 -9.13 -14.71 -7.32
C ALA A 26 -8.96 -15.37 -5.94
N ARG A 27 -7.97 -16.27 -5.80
CA ARG A 27 -7.66 -16.92 -4.51
C ARG A 27 -6.91 -15.98 -3.56
N ILE A 28 -6.03 -15.14 -4.07
CA ILE A 28 -5.20 -14.23 -3.26
C ILE A 28 -5.95 -12.94 -2.92
N GLY A 29 -6.66 -12.37 -3.89
CA GLY A 29 -7.31 -11.06 -3.78
C GLY A 29 -8.48 -10.98 -4.74
N LEU A 30 -9.56 -11.70 -4.41
CA LEU A 30 -10.82 -11.58 -5.14
C LEU A 30 -11.24 -10.11 -5.20
N TRP A 31 -11.59 -9.61 -6.39
CA TRP A 31 -11.93 -8.19 -6.62
C TRP A 31 -10.77 -7.20 -6.50
N GLY A 32 -9.53 -7.67 -6.51
CA GLY A 32 -8.36 -6.81 -6.56
C GLY A 32 -8.38 -5.88 -7.78
N ASN A 33 -7.99 -4.62 -7.56
CA ASN A 33 -7.78 -3.66 -8.63
C ASN A 33 -6.59 -4.09 -9.50
N HIS A 34 -6.56 -3.62 -10.75
CA HIS A 34 -5.34 -3.68 -11.54
C HIS A 34 -4.27 -2.77 -10.91
N GLY A 35 -2.99 -3.13 -11.08
CA GLY A 35 -1.88 -2.37 -10.50
C GLY A 35 -1.79 -0.92 -10.99
N TYR A 36 -2.33 -0.60 -12.17
CA TYR A 36 -2.39 0.77 -12.67
C TYR A 36 -3.45 1.63 -11.98
N GLU A 37 -4.44 1.02 -11.32
CA GLU A 37 -5.43 1.73 -10.50
C GLU A 37 -4.94 1.89 -9.06
N ALA A 38 -4.40 0.81 -8.47
CA ALA A 38 -3.90 0.84 -7.10
C ALA A 38 -2.82 -0.21 -6.85
N VAL A 39 -1.81 0.17 -6.08
CA VAL A 39 -0.77 -0.73 -5.55
C VAL A 39 -0.73 -0.61 -4.03
N TYR A 40 -0.58 -1.74 -3.36
CA TYR A 40 -0.52 -1.82 -1.90
C TYR A 40 0.80 -2.44 -1.48
N ALA A 41 1.58 -1.70 -0.68
CA ALA A 41 2.72 -2.22 0.04
C ALA A 41 2.34 -2.36 1.52
N GLN A 42 2.84 -3.39 2.18
CA GLN A 42 2.61 -3.66 3.60
C GLN A 42 3.91 -4.09 4.27
N THR A 43 4.06 -3.76 5.55
CA THR A 43 5.12 -4.27 6.38
C THR A 43 4.58 -4.63 7.75
N PHE A 44 5.15 -5.67 8.34
CA PHE A 44 4.90 -6.09 9.72
C PHE A 44 6.12 -5.82 10.61
N GLN A 45 7.23 -5.37 10.02
CA GLN A 45 8.52 -5.23 10.70
C GLN A 45 9.09 -3.82 10.49
N ASP A 46 9.89 -3.37 11.46
CA ASP A 46 10.69 -2.16 11.37
C ASP A 46 11.98 -2.36 10.55
N SER A 47 12.80 -1.31 10.43
CA SER A 47 14.06 -1.35 9.68
C SER A 47 15.13 -2.28 10.26
N GLU A 48 14.96 -2.76 11.49
CA GLU A 48 15.84 -3.73 12.15
C GLU A 48 15.28 -5.17 12.07
N GLY A 49 14.15 -5.38 11.39
CA GLY A 49 13.50 -6.68 11.28
C GLY A 49 12.71 -7.09 12.52
N ARG A 50 12.40 -6.16 13.43
CA ARG A 50 11.56 -6.45 14.61
C ARG A 50 10.10 -6.22 14.26
N GLN A 51 9.22 -7.05 14.81
CA GLN A 51 7.77 -6.87 14.66
C GLN A 51 7.34 -5.48 15.13
N LEU A 52 6.53 -4.79 14.32
CA LEU A 52 5.91 -3.53 14.70
C LEU A 52 4.99 -3.72 15.91
N ASN A 53 5.12 -2.85 16.90
CA ASN A 53 4.37 -2.90 18.15
C ASN A 53 4.05 -1.47 18.62
N GLY A 54 2.77 -1.20 18.94
CA GLY A 54 2.30 0.10 19.40
C GLY A 54 2.91 0.60 20.73
N ALA A 55 3.69 -0.21 21.43
CA ALA A 55 4.50 0.23 22.58
C ALA A 55 5.70 1.12 22.18
N HIS A 56 6.03 1.21 20.89
CA HIS A 56 7.15 2.00 20.38
C HIS A 56 6.67 3.10 19.41
N SER A 57 7.46 4.16 19.32
CA SER A 57 7.27 5.22 18.33
C SER A 57 8.10 4.91 17.08
N TYR A 58 7.50 5.09 15.92
CA TYR A 58 8.14 4.89 14.63
C TYR A 58 8.06 6.16 13.79
N ALA A 59 9.05 6.35 12.91
CA ALA A 59 9.05 7.38 11.89
C ALA A 59 9.17 6.72 10.52
N LEU A 60 8.27 7.09 9.60
CA LEU A 60 8.35 6.74 8.20
C LEU A 60 8.78 7.99 7.44
N ARG A 61 9.97 7.94 6.85
CA ARG A 61 10.48 9.01 5.98
C ARG A 61 10.40 8.55 4.53
N PHE A 62 9.85 9.40 3.68
CA PHE A 62 9.86 9.24 2.24
C PHE A 62 10.94 10.16 1.68
N PRO A 63 12.09 9.63 1.20
CA PRO A 63 13.10 10.44 0.52
C PRO A 63 12.48 11.26 -0.62
N GLU A 64 11.55 10.65 -1.34
CA GLU A 64 10.63 11.28 -2.27
C GLU A 64 9.21 10.74 -1.98
N PRO A 65 8.16 11.59 -2.00
CA PRO A 65 6.80 11.11 -1.81
C PRO A 65 6.41 10.02 -2.81
N PRO A 66 5.50 9.09 -2.46
CA PRO A 66 5.02 8.08 -3.39
C PRO A 66 4.56 8.68 -4.72
N PRO A 67 5.07 8.18 -5.87
CA PRO A 67 4.73 8.73 -7.18
C PRO A 67 3.32 8.29 -7.58
N VAL A 68 2.34 9.15 -7.32
CA VAL A 68 0.92 8.88 -7.58
C VAL A 68 0.30 10.01 -8.39
N GLU A 69 -0.61 9.68 -9.29
CA GLU A 69 -1.41 10.67 -10.02
C GLU A 69 -2.64 11.11 -9.23
N SER A 70 -3.10 10.31 -8.27
CA SER A 70 -4.30 10.60 -7.47
C SER A 70 -3.99 10.87 -6.01
N PHE A 71 -3.64 9.84 -5.23
CA PHE A 71 -3.29 9.97 -3.83
C PHE A 71 -2.52 8.77 -3.32
N TRP A 72 -1.88 8.93 -2.16
CA TRP A 72 -1.31 7.83 -1.39
C TRP A 72 -1.83 7.89 0.04
N SER A 73 -1.83 6.74 0.71
CA SER A 73 -2.18 6.67 2.13
C SER A 73 -1.45 5.54 2.83
N VAL A 74 -1.23 5.72 4.13
CA VAL A 74 -0.73 4.74 5.08
C VAL A 74 -1.79 4.58 6.16
N THR A 75 -2.16 3.34 6.41
CA THR A 75 -3.25 2.96 7.32
C THR A 75 -2.75 1.85 8.23
N MET A 76 -3.02 1.97 9.52
CA MET A 76 -2.58 0.99 10.52
C MET A 76 -3.72 0.04 10.85
N TYR A 77 -3.40 -1.26 10.90
CA TYR A 77 -4.31 -2.33 11.26
C TYR A 77 -3.73 -3.16 12.41
N ASP A 78 -4.60 -3.72 13.24
CA ASP A 78 -4.20 -4.70 14.23
C ASP A 78 -3.88 -6.05 13.59
N THR A 79 -3.31 -6.93 14.40
CA THR A 79 -3.16 -8.35 14.06
C THR A 79 -3.60 -9.17 15.28
N PRO A 80 -4.24 -10.33 15.07
CA PRO A 80 -4.45 -11.02 13.79
C PRO A 80 -5.75 -10.65 13.07
N ASP A 81 -6.58 -9.76 13.62
CA ASP A 81 -7.95 -9.53 13.12
C ASP A 81 -8.03 -8.55 11.94
N TYR A 82 -6.98 -7.75 11.71
CA TYR A 82 -6.87 -6.79 10.62
C TYR A 82 -7.93 -5.68 10.63
N TYR A 83 -8.34 -5.24 11.82
CA TYR A 83 -9.19 -4.07 12.02
C TYR A 83 -8.37 -2.79 12.17
N LEU A 84 -9.01 -1.64 11.92
CA LEU A 84 -8.42 -0.36 12.25
C LEU A 84 -8.17 -0.27 13.75
N VAL A 85 -7.01 0.26 14.13
CA VAL A 85 -6.62 0.39 15.53
C VAL A 85 -7.26 1.64 16.13
N ASP A 86 -8.16 1.44 17.11
CA ASP A 86 -8.74 2.54 17.89
C ASP A 86 -7.65 3.37 18.57
N ASN A 87 -7.78 4.69 18.48
CA ASN A 87 -6.79 5.61 19.04
C ASN A 87 -7.43 6.96 19.45
N PRO A 88 -6.91 7.63 20.50
CA PRO A 88 -7.48 8.88 21.00
C PRO A 88 -7.50 10.04 20.00
N ALA A 89 -6.68 9.99 18.94
CA ALA A 89 -6.66 11.01 17.90
C ALA A 89 -7.81 10.84 16.89
N GLY A 90 -8.56 9.72 16.94
CA GLY A 90 -9.63 9.42 16.00
C GLY A 90 -9.15 9.37 14.54
N ARG A 91 -7.88 9.01 14.33
CA ARG A 91 -7.22 9.08 13.02
C ARG A 91 -6.73 7.70 12.61
N TYR A 92 -7.17 7.27 11.44
CA TYR A 92 -6.93 5.90 10.97
C TYR A 92 -6.10 5.83 9.70
N SER A 93 -5.91 6.96 9.01
CA SER A 93 -5.09 7.05 7.81
C SER A 93 -4.32 8.37 7.77
N ILE A 94 -3.11 8.32 7.23
CA ILE A 94 -2.26 9.46 6.88
C ILE A 94 -1.98 9.37 5.38
N GLY A 95 -2.08 10.48 4.67
CA GLY A 95 -1.87 10.54 3.23
C GLY A 95 -1.44 11.93 2.79
N ASP A 96 -1.16 12.10 1.50
CA ASP A 96 -0.86 13.39 0.85
C ASP A 96 -1.85 14.51 1.17
N ARG A 97 -3.12 14.16 1.42
CA ARG A 97 -4.19 15.10 1.77
C ARG A 97 -4.31 15.40 3.26
N THR A 98 -3.45 14.82 4.09
CA THR A 98 -3.48 15.04 5.54
C THR A 98 -2.87 16.39 5.91
N PRO A 99 -3.57 17.26 6.64
CA PRO A 99 -2.97 18.50 7.12
C PRO A 99 -1.88 18.21 8.17
N GLY A 100 -0.80 18.98 8.11
CA GLY A 100 0.29 18.92 9.11
C GLY A 100 1.42 17.95 8.78
N LEU A 101 1.51 17.45 7.54
CA LEU A 101 2.69 16.74 7.06
C LEU A 101 3.93 17.64 7.12
N VAL A 102 5.01 17.13 7.68
CA VAL A 102 6.26 17.86 7.88
C VAL A 102 7.22 17.48 6.76
N HIS A 103 7.66 18.45 5.98
CA HIS A 103 8.69 18.25 4.97
C HIS A 103 10.03 18.79 5.49
N ALA A 104 11.12 18.09 5.18
CA ALA A 104 12.47 18.58 5.47
C ALA A 104 12.96 19.52 4.35
N ASP A 105 14.06 20.23 4.61
CA ASP A 105 14.65 21.20 3.67
C ASP A 105 15.09 20.57 2.33
N ASP A 106 15.38 19.26 2.33
CA ASP A 106 15.74 18.48 1.14
C ASP A 106 14.53 18.05 0.30
N GLY A 107 13.30 18.42 0.71
CA GLY A 107 12.06 18.08 0.03
C GLY A 107 11.48 16.72 0.38
N SER A 108 12.16 15.94 1.22
CA SER A 108 11.60 14.69 1.74
C SER A 108 10.43 14.94 2.69
N LEU A 109 9.58 13.93 2.81
CA LEU A 109 8.48 13.86 3.77
C LEU A 109 8.84 12.96 4.95
#